data_AF-A0A523JJI2-F1
#
_entry.id   AF-A0A523JJI2-F1
#
_cell.length_a   1.000
_cell.length_b   1.000
_cell.length_c   1.000
_cell.angle_alpha   90.00
_cell.angle_beta   90.00
_cell.angle_gamma   90.00
#
_symmetry.space_group_name_H-M   'P 1'
#
loop_
_entity.id
_entity.type
_entity.pdbx_description
1 polymer ?
#
loop_
_entity_poly.entity_id
_entity_poly.type
_entity_poly.pdbx_seq_one_letter_code
_entity_poly.pdbx_strand_id
1 'polypeptide(L)' 'MSKPRTVRLEEWLDPEVENYMEKNNLNNFNQLVNLALKEFIINPQTIELKPIAKDKWTKQMKKAYAKSKKAMDELK' A
#
# COMPACT_ATOMS: atom_id res chain seq x y z
N MET A 1 -35.20 -4.84 0.84
CA MET A 1 -33.97 -5.66 0.72
C MET A 1 -33.07 -4.97 -0.29
N SER A 2 -31.84 -4.61 0.08
CA SER A 2 -30.92 -3.92 -0.84
C SER A 2 -30.58 -4.83 -2.02
N LYS A 3 -30.59 -4.27 -3.24
CA LYS A 3 -30.22 -5.01 -4.46
C LYS A 3 -28.81 -5.63 -4.30
N PRO A 4 -28.57 -6.85 -4.78
CA PRO A 4 -27.25 -7.45 -4.76
C PRO A 4 -26.28 -6.55 -5.53
N ARG A 5 -25.17 -6.15 -4.88
CA ARG A 5 -24.09 -5.44 -5.55
C ARG A 5 -23.28 -6.48 -6.31
N THR A 6 -23.42 -6.52 -7.63
CA THR A 6 -22.57 -7.34 -8.47
C THR A 6 -21.18 -6.70 -8.52
N VAL A 7 -20.17 -7.41 -8.01
CA VAL A 7 -18.77 -7.02 -8.12
C VAL A 7 -18.23 -7.66 -9.39
N ARG A 8 -17.68 -6.85 -10.30
CA ARG A 8 -16.88 -7.35 -11.42
C ARG A 8 -15.42 -7.25 -11.02
N LEU A 9 -14.73 -8.38 -11.08
CA LEU A 9 -13.29 -8.45 -10.88
C LEU A 9 -12.58 -8.23 -12.22
N GLU A 10 -11.28 -7.94 -12.15
CA GLU A 10 -10.43 -7.92 -13.33
C GLU A 10 -10.18 -9.37 -13.78
N GLU A 11 -10.06 -9.61 -15.09
CA GLU A 11 -9.97 -10.98 -15.64
C GLU A 11 -8.80 -11.80 -15.08
N TRP A 12 -7.69 -11.16 -14.75
CA TRP A 12 -6.53 -11.84 -14.17
C TRP A 12 -6.72 -12.20 -12.69
N LEU A 13 -7.67 -11.56 -12.01
CA LEU A 13 -7.91 -11.71 -10.59
C LEU A 13 -8.89 -12.83 -10.27
N ASP A 14 -9.82 -13.12 -11.19
CA ASP A 14 -10.77 -14.23 -11.07
C ASP A 14 -10.11 -15.58 -10.73
N PRO A 15 -9.09 -16.07 -11.49
CA PRO A 15 -8.47 -17.35 -11.19
C PRO A 15 -7.73 -17.37 -9.84
N GLU A 16 -7.16 -16.23 -9.43
CA GLU A 16 -6.48 -16.10 -8.13
C GLU A 16 -7.48 -16.15 -6.96
N VAL A 17 -8.63 -15.50 -7.12
CA VAL A 17 -9.71 -15.49 -6.13
C VAL A 17 -10.33 -16.88 -5.98
N GLU A 18 -10.60 -17.57 -7.09
CA GLU A 18 -11.12 -18.94 -7.07
C GLU A 18 -10.15 -19.89 -6.36
N ASN A 19 -8.87 -19.86 -6.74
CA ASN A 19 -7.83 -20.68 -6.12
C ASN A 19 -7.69 -20.39 -4.60
N TYR A 20 -7.78 -19.12 -4.21
CA TYR A 20 -7.76 -18.75 -2.80
C TYR A 20 -8.99 -19.28 -2.05
N MET A 21 -10.19 -19.16 -2.64
CA MET A 21 -11.41 -19.67 -2.04
C MET A 21 -11.37 -21.18 -1.85
N GLU A 22 -10.88 -21.92 -2.84
CA GLU A 22 -10.72 -23.38 -2.77
C GLU A 22 -9.75 -23.78 -1.65
N LYS A 23 -8.56 -23.17 -1.60
CA LYS A 23 -7.54 -23.46 -0.56
C LYS A 23 -8.03 -23.20 0.85
N ASN A 24 -8.94 -22.25 1.02
CA ASN A 24 -9.45 -21.83 2.32
C ASN A 24 -10.85 -22.38 2.62
N ASN A 25 -11.37 -23.31 1.81
CA ASN A 25 -12.71 -23.89 1.93
C ASN A 25 -13.82 -22.82 2.06
N LEU A 26 -13.72 -21.75 1.27
CA LEU A 26 -14.71 -20.67 1.25
C LEU A 26 -15.80 -21.01 0.22
N ASN A 27 -17.05 -21.05 0.69
CA ASN A 27 -18.18 -21.46 -0.15
C ASN A 27 -18.82 -20.29 -0.89
N ASN A 28 -18.45 -19.05 -0.57
CA ASN A 28 -19.06 -17.87 -1.15
C ASN A 28 -18.06 -16.70 -1.16
N PHE A 29 -18.01 -15.99 -2.28
CA PHE A 29 -17.26 -14.75 -2.43
C PHE A 29 -17.58 -13.70 -1.34
N ASN A 30 -18.83 -13.64 -0.87
CA ASN A 30 -19.21 -12.75 0.24
C ASN A 30 -18.45 -13.06 1.54
N GLN A 31 -18.10 -14.33 1.80
CA GLN A 31 -17.29 -14.70 2.96
C GLN A 31 -15.86 -14.18 2.80
N LEU A 32 -15.29 -14.29 1.60
CA LEU A 32 -13.97 -13.73 1.28
C LEU A 32 -13.95 -12.21 1.48
N VAL A 33 -14.95 -11.50 0.95
CA VAL A 33 -15.06 -10.04 1.11
C VAL A 33 -15.17 -9.65 2.58
N ASN A 34 -15.98 -10.36 3.37
CA ASN A 34 -16.12 -10.09 4.81
C ASN A 34 -14.81 -10.34 5.58
N LEU A 35 -14.07 -11.39 5.23
CA LEU A 35 -12.75 -11.65 5.82
C LEU A 35 -11.75 -10.56 5.45
N ALA A 36 -11.69 -10.18 4.18
CA ALA A 36 -10.80 -9.12 3.70
C ALA A 36 -11.12 -7.77 4.36
N LEU A 37 -12.41 -7.42 4.48
CA LEU A 37 -12.84 -6.20 5.17
C LEU A 37 -12.46 -6.23 6.64
N LYS A 38 -12.67 -7.36 7.33
CA LYS A 38 -12.27 -7.53 8.73
C LYS A 38 -10.77 -7.34 8.89
N GLU A 39 -9.97 -7.99 8.04
CA GLU A 39 -8.51 -7.89 8.08
C GLU A 39 -8.03 -6.47 7.78
N PHE A 40 -8.63 -5.80 6.81
CA PHE A 40 -8.29 -4.43 6.43
C PHE A 40 -8.63 -3.41 7.53
N ILE A 41 -9.69 -3.65 8.30
CA ILE A 41 -10.07 -2.82 9.46
C ILE A 41 -9.15 -3.09 10.66
N ILE A 42 -8.83 -4.35 10.94
CA ILE A 42 -7.98 -4.75 12.08
C ILE A 42 -6.52 -4.31 11.88
N ASN A 43 -6.01 -4.49 10.66
CA ASN A 43 -4.66 -4.16 10.27
C ASN A 43 -4.69 -2.91 9.39
N PRO A 44 -4.72 -1.71 9.99
CA PRO A 44 -4.72 -0.48 9.21
C PRO A 44 -3.50 -0.49 8.29
N GLN A 45 -3.75 -0.34 6.98
CA GLN A 45 -2.71 -0.21 5.96
C GLN A 45 -2.08 1.20 6.01
N THR A 46 -1.69 1.64 7.19
CA THR A 46 -0.90 2.84 7.38
C THR A 46 0.50 2.59 6.85
N ILE A 47 0.90 3.39 5.87
CA ILE A 47 2.29 3.48 5.45
C ILE A 47 3.08 3.97 6.66
N GLU A 48 3.73 3.06 7.37
CA GLU A 48 4.63 3.43 8.45
C GLU A 48 5.87 4.10 7.86
N LEU A 49 5.99 5.40 8.10
CA LEU A 49 7.20 6.14 7.75
C LEU A 49 8.34 5.64 8.65
N LYS A 50 9.22 4.79 8.10
CA LYS A 50 10.39 4.31 8.83
C LYS A 50 11.39 5.46 9.00
N PRO A 51 11.89 5.72 10.22
CA PRO A 51 12.93 6.72 10.41
C PRO A 51 14.17 6.31 9.65
N ILE A 52 14.75 7.25 8.90
CA ILE A 52 16.03 6.99 8.23
C ILE A 52 17.15 7.04 9.26
N ALA A 53 18.19 6.22 9.06
CA ALA A 53 19.36 6.23 9.93
C ALA A 53 20.04 7.62 9.93
N LYS A 54 20.53 8.04 11.11
CA LYS A 54 21.04 9.41 11.36
C LYS A 54 22.21 9.78 10.44
N ASP A 55 23.03 8.81 10.08
CA ASP A 55 24.12 8.92 9.12
C ASP A 55 23.62 9.24 7.70
N LYS A 56 22.57 8.53 7.24
CA LYS A 56 21.93 8.77 5.94
C LYS A 56 21.27 10.15 5.88
N TRP A 57 20.59 10.55 6.95
CA TRP A 57 20.03 11.91 7.11
C TRP A 57 21.10 12.98 6.99
N THR A 58 22.18 12.84 7.74
CA THR A 58 23.27 13.82 7.74
C THR A 58 23.92 13.94 6.36
N LYS A 59 24.09 12.83 5.65
CA LYS A 59 24.64 12.81 4.29
C LYS A 59 23.72 13.52 3.29
N GLN A 60 22.41 13.27 3.36
CA GLN A 60 21.43 13.96 2.52
C GLN A 60 21.40 15.46 2.80
N MET A 61 21.39 15.86 4.07
CA MET A 61 21.39 17.28 4.46
C MET A 61 22.64 18.01 3.97
N LYS A 62 23.83 17.41 4.10
CA LYS A 62 25.07 18.00 3.57
C LYS A 62 25.01 18.18 2.05
N LYS A 63 24.48 17.19 1.32
CA LYS A 63 24.34 17.25 -0.14
C LYS A 63 23.34 18.34 -0.56
N ALA A 64 22.20 18.43 0.12
CA ALA A 64 21.18 19.44 -0.13
C ALA A 64 21.73 20.85 0.13
N TYR A 65 22.42 21.04 1.25
CA TYR A 65 23.05 22.31 1.60
C TYR A 65 24.11 22.72 0.57
N ALA A 66 25.01 21.81 0.17
CA ALA A 66 26.03 22.11 -0.83
C ALA A 66 25.42 22.52 -2.18
N LYS A 67 24.34 21.85 -2.61
CA LYS A 67 23.62 22.20 -3.84
C LYS A 67 22.97 23.58 -3.74
N SER A 68 22.31 23.86 -2.61
CA SER A 68 21.67 25.15 -2.36
C SER A 68 22.68 26.30 -2.33
N LYS A 69 23.82 26.09 -1.65
CA LYS A 69 24.90 27.08 -1.60
C LYS A 69 25.46 27.38 -2.99
N LYS A 70 25.76 26.35 -3.77
CA LYS A 70 26.26 26.52 -5.14
C LYS A 70 25.29 27.31 -6.02
N ALA A 71 24.00 27.02 -5.95
CA ALA A 71 22.98 27.76 -6.68
C ALA A 71 22.87 29.24 -6.25
N MET A 72 23.05 29.55 -4.96
CA MET A 72 23.10 30.94 -4.49
C MET A 72 24.37 31.66 -4.94
N ASP A 73 25.51 30.97 -4.96
CA ASP A 73 26.78 31.54 -5.43
C ASP A 73 26.74 31.82 -6.95
N GLU A 74 26.00 31.03 -7.73
CA GLU A 74 25.76 31.25 -9.17
C GLU A 74 24.76 32.38 -9.49
N LEU A 75 24.01 32.86 -8.48
CA LEU A 75 23.05 33.97 -8.61
C LEU A 75 23.64 35.33 -8.19
N LYS A 76 24.89 35.38 -7.74
CA LYS A 76 25.64 36.60 -7.44
C LYS A 76 26.54 36.99 -8.59
#